data_AF-A0A1J3D4E8-F1
#
_entry.id   AF-A0A1J3D4E8-F1
#
_cell.length_a   1.000
_cell.length_b   1.000
_cell.length_c   1.000
_cell.angle_alpha   90.00
_cell.angle_beta   90.00
_cell.angle_gamma   90.00
#
_symmetry.space_group_name_H-M   'P 1'
#
loop_
_entity.id
_entity.type
_entity.pdbx_description
1 polymer ?
#
loop_
_entity_poly.entity_id
_entity_poly.type
_entity_poly.pdbx_seq_one_letter_code
_entity_poly.pdbx_strand_id
1 'polypeptide(L)'
;PRLLQNFGGSPRPSVNRLKEISYLFQVLIIAGTIVSFLVIIAGGYLYVVPSLGQTFLGYNGALQFNTSDTDDAKECDIFDGNWVVDDDNYPLYNASECPFVEKGFNCLANGRGHDEYLKWRWKPKHCDVPRFEVGDVLERLRGKRIVFVGDSMSRTQWESLICMLMTGLEDKSSVYEVNGNNITKRIRFLGVRFSSFNFTVEFYRSVFLVQPG
;
A
#
# COMPACT_ATOMS: atom_id res chain seq x y z
N PRO A 1 -88.35 -43.14 18.55
CA PRO A 1 -87.77 -42.47 17.37
C PRO A 1 -86.72 -41.45 17.81
N ARG A 2 -85.59 -41.45 17.10
CA ARG A 2 -84.33 -40.69 17.27
C ARG A 2 -84.55 -39.19 17.57
N LEU A 3 -83.66 -38.46 18.25
CA LEU A 3 -82.33 -37.99 17.79
C LEU A 3 -81.57 -37.41 19.02
N LEU A 4 -80.51 -38.06 19.51
CA LEU A 4 -79.07 -37.81 19.24
C LEU A 4 -78.58 -36.36 19.42
N GLN A 5 -77.70 -36.25 20.42
CA GLN A 5 -76.78 -35.16 20.75
C GLN A 5 -76.03 -34.62 19.52
N ASN A 6 -75.68 -33.32 19.55
CA ASN A 6 -74.46 -32.83 18.94
C ASN A 6 -73.99 -31.56 19.67
N PHE A 7 -73.11 -31.72 20.65
CA PHE A 7 -72.27 -30.64 21.14
C PHE A 7 -71.14 -30.42 20.13
N GLY A 8 -71.10 -29.25 19.49
CA GLY A 8 -70.02 -28.84 18.61
C GLY A 8 -68.71 -28.69 19.38
N GLY A 9 -67.77 -29.61 19.14
CA GLY A 9 -66.40 -29.51 19.62
C GLY A 9 -65.63 -28.49 18.79
N SER A 10 -65.13 -27.45 19.45
CA SER A 10 -64.17 -26.49 18.85
C SER A 10 -62.86 -27.21 18.51
N PRO A 11 -62.23 -26.98 17.34
CA PRO A 11 -61.00 -27.67 16.97
C PRO A 11 -59.84 -27.14 17.83
N ARG A 12 -59.37 -27.95 18.80
CA ARG A 12 -58.11 -27.66 19.49
C ARG A 12 -56.96 -27.82 18.49
N PRO A 13 -56.09 -26.82 18.32
CA PRO A 13 -54.91 -26.96 17.46
C PRO A 13 -54.03 -28.10 17.97
N SER A 14 -53.51 -28.92 17.06
CA SER A 14 -52.66 -30.04 17.45
C SER A 14 -51.39 -29.53 18.14
N VAL A 15 -51.01 -30.18 19.24
CA VAL A 15 -49.81 -29.84 20.03
C VAL A 15 -48.55 -29.80 19.16
N ASN A 16 -48.50 -30.60 18.09
CA ASN A 16 -47.40 -30.61 17.12
C ASN A 16 -47.33 -29.31 16.29
N ARG A 17 -48.47 -28.70 15.94
CA ARG A 17 -48.51 -27.43 15.19
C ARG A 17 -48.05 -26.25 16.04
N LEU A 18 -48.34 -26.27 17.34
CA LEU A 18 -47.86 -25.28 18.31
C LEU A 18 -46.35 -25.42 18.57
N LYS A 19 -45.81 -26.66 18.60
CA LYS A 19 -44.36 -26.92 18.71
C LYS A 19 -43.60 -26.47 17.46
N GLU A 20 -44.14 -26.72 16.26
CA GLU A 20 -43.59 -26.24 14.98
C GLU A 20 -43.49 -24.70 14.95
N ILE A 21 -44.56 -24.00 15.33
CA ILE A 21 -44.59 -22.53 15.38
C ILE A 21 -43.56 -22.02 16.41
N SER A 22 -43.46 -22.66 17.57
CA SER A 22 -42.45 -22.32 18.59
C SER A 22 -41.03 -22.52 18.09
N TYR A 23 -40.76 -23.60 17.35
CA TYR A 23 -39.44 -23.88 16.78
C TYR A 23 -39.07 -22.88 15.69
N LEU A 24 -40.01 -22.58 14.78
CA LEU A 24 -39.81 -21.58 13.72
C LEU A 24 -39.50 -20.19 14.32
N PHE A 25 -40.20 -19.81 15.38
CA PHE A 25 -39.96 -18.55 16.08
C PHE A 25 -38.56 -18.52 16.73
N GLN A 26 -38.12 -19.62 17.34
CA GLN A 26 -36.77 -19.73 17.90
C GLN A 26 -35.68 -19.65 16.83
N VAL A 27 -35.88 -20.29 15.67
CA VAL A 27 -34.93 -20.22 14.54
C VAL A 27 -34.82 -18.78 14.01
N LEU A 28 -35.93 -18.06 13.89
CA LEU A 28 -35.92 -16.67 13.42
C LEU A 28 -35.20 -15.73 14.40
N ILE A 29 -35.36 -15.93 15.71
CA ILE A 29 -34.63 -15.15 16.71
C ILE A 29 -33.12 -15.41 16.60
N ILE A 30 -32.71 -16.69 16.49
CA ILE A 30 -31.29 -17.05 16.37
C ILE A 30 -30.70 -16.50 15.08
N ALA A 31 -31.41 -16.60 13.95
CA ALA A 31 -30.96 -16.03 12.69
C ALA A 31 -30.82 -14.49 12.78
N GLY A 32 -31.79 -13.82 13.40
CA GLY A 32 -31.77 -12.37 13.61
C GLY A 32 -30.60 -11.90 14.48
N THR A 33 -30.30 -12.61 15.58
CA THR A 33 -29.17 -12.26 16.45
C THR A 33 -27.83 -12.50 15.76
N ILE A 34 -27.70 -13.58 14.98
CA ILE A 34 -26.50 -13.85 14.17
C ILE A 34 -26.29 -12.74 13.14
N VAL A 35 -27.32 -12.36 12.38
CA VAL A 35 -27.21 -11.28 11.38
C VAL A 35 -26.84 -9.96 12.04
N SER A 36 -27.48 -9.60 13.16
CA SER A 36 -27.16 -8.38 13.89
C SER A 36 -25.71 -8.38 14.38
N PHE A 37 -25.22 -9.51 14.90
CA PHE A 37 -23.85 -9.65 15.37
C PHE A 37 -22.85 -9.51 14.22
N LEU A 38 -23.12 -10.12 13.06
CA LEU A 38 -22.29 -10.01 11.87
C LEU A 38 -22.23 -8.56 11.33
N VAL A 39 -23.35 -7.83 11.35
CA VAL A 39 -23.38 -6.42 10.92
C VAL A 39 -22.57 -5.54 11.87
N ILE A 40 -22.66 -5.76 13.18
CA ILE A 40 -21.89 -4.99 14.17
C ILE A 40 -20.39 -5.30 14.05
N ILE A 41 -20.02 -6.57 13.87
CA ILE A 41 -18.62 -6.94 13.63
C ILE A 41 -18.11 -6.31 12.34
N ALA A 42 -18.87 -6.39 11.24
CA ALA A 42 -18.47 -5.80 9.97
C ALA A 42 -18.33 -4.28 10.07
N GLY A 43 -19.28 -3.59 10.70
CA GLY A 43 -19.24 -2.15 10.92
C GLY A 43 -18.09 -1.72 11.84
N GLY A 44 -17.86 -2.46 12.93
CA GLY A 44 -16.73 -2.24 13.84
C GLY A 44 -15.39 -2.50 13.16
N TYR A 45 -15.30 -3.56 12.35
CA TYR A 45 -14.10 -3.87 11.57
C TYR A 45 -13.80 -2.77 10.54
N LEU A 46 -14.82 -2.26 9.84
CA LEU A 46 -14.68 -1.12 8.91
C LEU A 46 -14.26 0.18 9.62
N TYR A 47 -14.72 0.40 10.85
CA TYR A 47 -14.33 1.57 11.65
C TYR A 47 -12.89 1.47 12.16
N VAL A 48 -12.47 0.30 12.62
CA VAL A 48 -11.12 0.06 13.19
C VAL A 48 -10.06 -0.10 12.10
N VAL A 49 -10.42 -0.65 10.94
CA VAL A 49 -9.51 -0.93 9.82
C VAL A 49 -9.96 -0.14 8.58
N PRO A 50 -9.77 1.19 8.56
CA PRO A 50 -10.13 2.03 7.40
C PRO A 50 -9.35 1.66 6.13
N SER A 51 -8.23 0.93 6.26
CA SER A 51 -7.46 0.42 5.13
C SER A 51 -8.20 -0.62 4.30
N LEU A 52 -9.12 -1.41 4.88
CA LEU A 52 -9.88 -2.41 4.13
C LEU A 52 -10.99 -1.77 3.27
N GLY A 53 -11.61 -0.70 3.76
CA GLY A 53 -12.54 0.12 2.98
C GLY A 53 -11.88 0.77 1.76
N GLN A 54 -10.60 1.15 1.89
CA GLN A 54 -9.78 1.62 0.77
C GLN A 54 -9.43 0.50 -0.23
N THR A 55 -9.47 -0.78 0.17
CA THR A 55 -9.19 -1.90 -0.75
C THR A 55 -10.40 -2.29 -1.60
N PHE A 56 -11.63 -2.03 -1.11
CA PHE A 56 -12.87 -2.33 -1.84
C PHE A 56 -13.45 -1.17 -2.65
N LEU A 57 -13.19 0.10 -2.28
CA LEU A 57 -13.63 1.28 -3.04
C LEU A 57 -12.48 2.13 -3.61
N GLY A 58 -11.23 1.74 -3.38
CA GLY A 58 -10.03 2.52 -3.72
C GLY A 58 -9.04 1.82 -4.64
N TYR A 59 -9.44 0.79 -5.40
CA TYR A 59 -8.63 0.29 -6.52
C TYR A 59 -8.81 1.16 -7.77
N ASN A 60 -8.64 2.47 -7.60
CA ASN A 60 -8.31 3.42 -8.69
C ASN A 60 -6.92 4.05 -8.46
N GLY A 61 -6.14 3.49 -7.53
CA GLY A 61 -4.77 3.91 -7.23
C GLY A 61 -3.68 2.94 -7.71
N ALA A 62 -4.07 1.85 -8.41
CA ALA A 62 -3.11 1.14 -9.25
C ALA A 62 -2.69 2.08 -10.39
N LEU A 63 -1.42 2.04 -10.75
CA LEU A 63 -0.86 2.69 -11.93
C LEU A 63 -1.82 2.48 -13.12
N GLN A 64 -2.70 3.45 -13.41
CA GLN A 64 -3.43 3.49 -14.67
C GLN A 64 -2.39 3.82 -15.72
N PHE A 65 -1.74 2.79 -16.24
CA PHE A 65 -1.22 2.84 -17.59
C PHE A 65 -2.43 3.17 -18.47
N ASN A 66 -2.38 4.27 -19.22
CA ASN A 66 -3.37 4.56 -20.25
C ASN A 66 -3.30 3.47 -21.31
N THR A 67 -3.88 2.30 -21.04
CA THR A 67 -4.22 1.34 -22.06
C THR A 67 -5.39 1.95 -22.81
N SER A 68 -5.08 2.53 -23.98
CA SER A 68 -6.07 2.74 -25.02
C SER A 68 -6.86 1.43 -25.20
N ASP A 69 -8.19 1.52 -25.07
CA ASP A 69 -9.15 0.45 -25.35
C ASP A 69 -8.91 -0.10 -26.77
N THR A 70 -8.07 -1.12 -26.86
CA THR A 70 -7.98 -2.04 -27.99
C THR A 70 -7.82 -3.43 -27.40
N ASP A 71 -8.74 -4.31 -27.79
CA ASP A 71 -9.05 -5.67 -27.33
C ASP A 71 -7.92 -6.71 -27.55
N ASP A 72 -6.67 -6.35 -27.23
CA ASP A 72 -5.49 -7.23 -27.18
C ASP A 72 -4.37 -6.60 -26.32
N ALA A 73 -4.72 -6.06 -25.15
CA ALA A 73 -3.76 -5.50 -24.20
C ALA A 73 -2.94 -6.65 -23.58
N LYS A 74 -1.85 -7.03 -24.25
CA LYS A 74 -0.78 -7.82 -23.63
C LYS A 74 -0.42 -7.13 -22.30
N GLU A 75 -0.56 -7.88 -21.22
CA GLU A 75 -0.16 -7.46 -19.88
C GLU A 75 1.23 -6.82 -19.94
N CYS A 76 1.32 -5.56 -19.51
CA CYS A 76 2.57 -4.78 -19.55
C CYS A 76 3.56 -5.34 -18.54
N ASP A 77 4.45 -6.22 -18.98
CA ASP A 77 5.58 -6.67 -18.17
C ASP A 77 6.63 -5.55 -18.07
N ILE A 78 6.63 -4.85 -16.94
CA ILE A 78 7.58 -3.76 -16.66
C ILE A 78 9.03 -4.25 -16.49
N PHE A 79 9.24 -5.56 -16.33
CA PHE A 79 10.55 -6.18 -16.16
C PHE A 79 11.13 -6.68 -17.49
N ASP A 80 10.35 -6.72 -18.58
CA ASP A 80 10.84 -7.01 -19.92
C ASP A 80 11.05 -5.72 -20.74
N GLY A 81 12.31 -5.33 -20.89
CA GLY A 81 12.71 -4.03 -21.40
C GLY A 81 14.15 -4.00 -21.85
N ASN A 82 14.60 -2.80 -22.20
CA ASN A 82 16.00 -2.52 -22.48
C ASN A 82 16.40 -1.20 -21.82
N TRP A 83 17.69 -1.04 -21.57
CA TRP A 83 18.27 0.25 -21.19
C TRP A 83 18.39 1.15 -22.42
N VAL A 84 17.96 2.40 -22.30
CA VAL A 84 18.06 3.44 -23.32
C VAL A 84 18.70 4.70 -22.72
N VAL A 85 19.40 5.48 -23.53
CA VAL A 85 19.99 6.76 -23.09
C VAL A 85 18.91 7.85 -23.15
N ASP A 86 18.83 8.68 -22.10
CA ASP A 86 17.91 9.82 -21.97
C ASP A 86 18.72 11.05 -21.48
N ASP A 87 19.33 11.77 -22.41
CA ASP A 87 20.17 12.94 -22.11
C ASP A 87 19.38 14.14 -21.54
N ASP A 88 18.08 14.23 -21.82
CA ASP A 88 17.28 15.40 -21.50
C ASP A 88 16.71 15.35 -20.07
N ASN A 89 16.45 14.15 -19.54
CA ASN A 89 15.72 13.96 -18.27
C ASN A 89 16.55 13.28 -17.16
N TYR A 90 17.73 12.76 -17.47
CA TYR A 90 18.58 12.05 -16.50
C TYR A 90 19.90 12.81 -16.22
N PRO A 91 20.47 12.67 -15.00
CA PRO A 91 19.96 11.88 -13.87
C PRO A 91 18.77 12.52 -13.15
N LEU A 92 17.96 11.69 -12.49
CA LEU A 92 16.83 12.15 -11.67
C LEU A 92 17.24 12.96 -10.43
N TYR A 93 18.50 12.85 -9.99
CA TYR A 93 19.05 13.64 -8.90
C TYR A 93 20.57 13.72 -8.99
N ASN A 94 21.15 14.78 -8.43
CA ASN A 94 22.59 14.90 -8.24
C ASN A 94 23.00 14.33 -6.88
N ALA A 95 23.75 13.23 -6.88
CA ALA A 95 24.20 12.58 -5.64
C ALA A 95 25.10 13.48 -4.76
N SER A 96 25.76 14.49 -5.32
CA SER A 96 26.58 15.45 -4.56
C SER A 96 25.76 16.48 -3.80
N GLU A 97 24.50 16.67 -4.18
CA GLU A 97 23.59 17.64 -3.53
C GLU A 97 22.69 17.00 -2.47
N CYS A 98 22.68 15.67 -2.37
CA CYS A 98 21.84 14.95 -1.44
C CYS A 98 22.61 14.53 -0.19
N PRO A 99 22.25 15.04 1.01
CA PRO A 99 22.99 14.77 2.25
C PRO A 99 22.77 13.34 2.79
N PHE A 100 21.79 12.60 2.25
CA PHE A 100 21.44 11.25 2.70
C PHE A 100 22.20 10.15 1.96
N VAL A 101 22.82 10.46 0.81
CA VAL A 101 23.65 9.50 0.07
C VAL A 101 24.90 9.18 0.88
N GLU A 102 25.17 7.90 1.12
CA GLU A 102 26.44 7.52 1.71
C GLU A 102 27.61 7.97 0.80
N LYS A 103 28.66 8.55 1.40
CA LYS A 103 29.86 9.00 0.67
C LYS A 103 30.39 7.96 -0.32
N GLY A 104 30.31 6.66 -0.03
CA GLY A 104 30.74 5.60 -0.93
C GLY A 104 29.98 5.53 -2.26
N PHE A 105 28.73 5.98 -2.29
CA PHE A 105 27.89 6.05 -3.50
C PHE A 105 28.02 7.39 -4.25
N ASN A 106 28.76 8.33 -3.66
CA ASN A 106 29.31 9.57 -4.20
C ASN A 106 30.24 9.43 -5.42
N CYS A 107 29.93 8.64 -6.46
CA CYS A 107 30.95 8.24 -7.46
C CYS A 107 31.67 9.41 -8.16
N LEU A 108 30.94 10.46 -8.56
CA LEU A 108 31.55 11.63 -9.21
C LEU A 108 32.44 12.39 -8.22
N ALA A 109 31.97 12.65 -7.00
CA ALA A 109 32.77 13.27 -5.95
C ALA A 109 33.97 12.41 -5.52
N ASN A 110 33.90 11.09 -5.71
CA ASN A 110 34.97 10.13 -5.45
C ASN A 110 35.95 9.97 -6.63
N GLY A 111 35.89 10.85 -7.64
CA GLY A 111 36.89 10.92 -8.71
C GLY A 111 36.56 10.15 -9.98
N ARG A 112 35.33 9.64 -10.15
CA ARG A 112 34.89 9.07 -11.43
C ARG A 112 34.78 10.17 -12.48
N GLY A 113 35.53 10.05 -13.58
CA GLY A 113 35.62 11.10 -14.62
C GLY A 113 34.53 11.11 -15.68
N HIS A 114 33.70 10.07 -15.77
CA HIS A 114 32.63 9.96 -16.78
C HIS A 114 31.27 9.79 -16.10
N ASP A 115 30.25 10.51 -16.59
CA ASP A 115 28.88 10.56 -16.06
C ASP A 115 27.86 9.83 -16.95
N GLU A 116 28.27 9.25 -18.08
CA GLU A 116 27.38 8.56 -19.04
C GLU A 116 26.51 7.47 -18.40
N TYR A 117 27.01 6.83 -17.34
CA TYR A 117 26.27 5.81 -16.58
C TYR A 117 25.01 6.36 -15.89
N LEU A 118 24.95 7.67 -15.63
CA LEU A 118 23.82 8.35 -15.00
C LEU A 118 22.67 8.61 -15.98
N LYS A 119 22.92 8.50 -17.29
CA LYS A 119 21.99 8.86 -18.35
C LYS A 119 21.11 7.71 -18.84
N TRP A 120 21.26 6.53 -18.25
CA TRP A 120 20.53 5.34 -18.64
C TRP A 120 19.17 5.27 -17.95
N ARG A 121 18.13 5.06 -18.75
CA ARG A 121 16.76 4.83 -18.33
C ARG A 121 16.31 3.43 -18.75
N TRP A 122 15.58 2.75 -17.87
CA TRP A 122 14.90 1.50 -18.20
C TRP A 122 13.62 1.78 -19.01
N LYS A 123 13.45 1.14 -20.17
CA LYS A 123 12.25 1.24 -21.01
C LYS A 123 11.68 -0.16 -21.28
N PRO A 124 10.47 -0.49 -20.77
CA PRO A 124 9.77 -1.71 -21.13
C PRO A 124 9.44 -1.78 -22.62
N LYS A 125 9.36 -3.00 -23.18
CA LYS A 125 9.17 -3.19 -24.63
C LYS A 125 7.75 -2.90 -25.11
N HIS A 126 6.76 -3.27 -24.32
CA HIS A 126 5.36 -3.34 -24.75
C HIS A 126 4.47 -2.27 -24.13
N CYS A 127 5.06 -1.33 -23.39
CA CYS A 127 4.34 -0.25 -22.72
C CYS A 127 5.29 0.88 -22.34
N ASP A 128 4.71 2.06 -22.15
CA ASP A 128 5.43 3.22 -21.62
C ASP A 128 5.10 3.42 -20.14
N VAL A 129 6.14 3.41 -19.30
CA VAL A 129 6.02 3.75 -17.87
C VAL A 129 5.99 5.28 -17.74
N PRO A 130 5.02 5.84 -17.00
CA PRO A 130 4.98 7.26 -16.72
C PRO A 130 6.31 7.76 -16.17
N ARG A 131 6.70 8.98 -16.56
CA ARG A 131 7.90 9.62 -16.03
C ARG A 131 7.74 9.89 -14.54
N PHE A 132 8.88 9.96 -13.86
CA PHE A 132 8.92 10.28 -12.44
C PHE A 132 8.67 11.78 -12.23
N GLU A 133 7.43 12.14 -11.92
CA GLU A 133 7.05 13.49 -11.52
C GLU A 133 7.09 13.62 -10.00
N VAL A 134 8.08 14.35 -9.48
CA VAL A 134 8.37 14.40 -8.05
C VAL A 134 7.19 14.93 -7.24
N GLY A 135 6.54 16.00 -7.72
CA GLY A 135 5.39 16.61 -7.05
C GLY A 135 4.21 15.64 -6.89
N ASP A 136 3.88 14.90 -7.94
CA ASP A 136 2.82 13.88 -7.90
C ASP A 136 3.13 12.78 -6.89
N VAL A 137 4.38 12.32 -6.86
CA VAL A 137 4.80 11.28 -5.91
C VAL A 137 4.76 11.80 -4.48
N LEU A 138 5.25 13.03 -4.23
CA LEU A 138 5.20 13.65 -2.90
C LEU A 138 3.76 13.79 -2.38
N GLU A 139 2.81 14.20 -3.23
CA GLU A 139 1.39 14.29 -2.86
C GLU A 139 0.77 12.92 -2.62
N ARG A 140 1.07 11.92 -3.46
CA ARG A 140 0.60 10.54 -3.25
C ARG A 140 1.12 9.95 -1.96
N LEU A 141 2.31 10.34 -1.52
CA LEU A 141 2.92 9.88 -0.27
C LEU A 141 2.47 10.67 0.96
N ARG A 142 1.72 11.76 0.80
CA ARG A 142 1.29 12.62 1.91
C ARG A 142 0.61 11.84 3.02
N GLY A 143 1.07 12.03 4.26
CA GLY A 143 0.52 11.35 5.43
C GLY A 143 0.77 9.84 5.48
N LYS A 144 1.59 9.28 4.58
CA LYS A 144 1.91 7.84 4.54
C LYS A 144 3.24 7.54 5.24
N ARG A 145 3.55 6.26 5.31
CA ARG A 145 4.80 5.72 5.82
C ARG A 145 5.31 4.66 4.86
N ILE A 146 6.51 4.85 4.32
CA ILE A 146 7.20 3.89 3.47
C ILE A 146 8.30 3.23 4.30
N VAL A 147 8.41 1.90 4.22
CA VAL A 147 9.40 1.15 4.97
C VAL A 147 10.14 0.19 4.05
N PHE A 148 11.46 0.37 3.95
CA PHE A 148 12.39 -0.57 3.33
C PHE A 148 12.89 -1.54 4.40
N VAL A 149 12.79 -2.84 4.15
CA VAL A 149 13.25 -3.87 5.08
C VAL A 149 14.17 -4.81 4.33
N GLY A 150 15.41 -4.94 4.78
CA GLY A 150 16.35 -5.85 4.14
C GLY A 150 17.81 -5.56 4.47
N ASP A 151 18.66 -5.77 3.49
CA ASP A 151 20.11 -5.68 3.59
C ASP A 151 20.65 -4.33 3.07
N SER A 152 21.91 -4.31 2.63
CA SER A 152 22.54 -3.13 2.05
C SER A 152 21.89 -2.67 0.74
N MET A 153 21.30 -3.56 -0.07
CA MET A 153 20.64 -3.16 -1.32
C MET A 153 19.32 -2.44 -1.02
N SER A 154 18.57 -2.88 -0.01
CA SER A 154 17.38 -2.17 0.43
C SER A 154 17.71 -0.79 0.99
N ARG A 155 18.86 -0.66 1.67
CA ARG A 155 19.37 0.64 2.12
C ARG A 155 19.73 1.57 0.95
N THR A 156 20.38 1.08 -0.10
CA THR A 156 20.72 1.93 -1.26
C THR A 156 19.48 2.41 -2.01
N GLN A 157 18.44 1.58 -2.11
CA GLN A 157 17.14 1.99 -2.66
C GLN A 157 16.47 3.07 -1.79
N TRP A 158 16.52 2.91 -0.46
CA TRP A 158 16.02 3.90 0.49
C TRP A 158 16.73 5.26 0.34
N GLU A 159 18.07 5.28 0.26
CA GLU A 159 18.86 6.50 0.02
C GLU A 159 18.50 7.16 -1.31
N SER A 160 18.42 6.36 -2.39
CA SER A 160 18.07 6.84 -3.74
C SER A 160 16.68 7.47 -3.79
N LEU A 161 15.67 6.83 -3.19
CA LEU A 161 14.30 7.35 -3.16
C LEU A 161 14.24 8.70 -2.46
N ILE A 162 14.89 8.84 -1.30
CA ILE A 162 14.92 10.12 -0.56
C ILE A 162 15.51 11.22 -1.44
N CYS A 163 16.63 10.97 -2.11
CA CYS A 163 17.29 11.96 -2.94
C CYS A 163 16.47 12.36 -4.17
N MET A 164 15.79 11.39 -4.81
CA MET A 164 14.84 11.68 -5.90
C MET A 164 13.68 12.56 -5.42
N LEU A 165 13.14 12.31 -4.22
CA LEU A 165 12.04 13.11 -3.68
C LEU A 165 12.47 14.52 -3.26
N MET A 166 13.72 14.67 -2.80
CA MET A 166 14.27 15.97 -2.39
C MET A 166 14.43 16.96 -3.54
N THR A 167 14.47 16.52 -4.80
CA THR A 167 14.63 17.43 -5.94
C THR A 167 13.38 18.29 -6.18
N GLY A 168 12.21 17.83 -5.76
CA GLY A 168 10.94 18.56 -5.87
C GLY A 168 10.62 19.45 -4.67
N LEU A 169 11.55 19.65 -3.73
CA LEU A 169 11.35 20.47 -2.55
C LEU A 169 12.06 21.82 -2.68
N GLU A 170 11.33 22.90 -2.43
CA GLU A 170 11.91 24.24 -2.33
C GLU A 170 12.75 24.36 -1.04
N ASP A 171 12.18 23.95 0.09
CA ASP A 171 12.86 23.94 1.38
C ASP A 171 13.43 22.55 1.69
N LYS A 172 14.71 22.34 1.37
CA LYS A 172 15.42 21.10 1.68
C LYS A 172 15.59 20.87 3.19
N SER A 173 15.45 21.89 4.04
CA SER A 173 15.53 21.74 5.51
C SER A 173 14.29 21.07 6.12
N SER A 174 13.19 20.99 5.35
CA SER A 174 12.00 20.21 5.69
C SER A 174 12.25 18.69 5.71
N VAL A 175 13.42 18.24 5.25
CA VAL A 175 13.82 16.83 5.24
C VAL A 175 14.92 16.56 6.24
N TYR A 176 14.65 15.70 7.22
CA TYR A 176 15.59 15.41 8.31
C TYR A 176 15.45 13.97 8.83
N GLU A 177 16.53 13.45 9.42
CA GLU A 177 16.50 12.16 10.12
C GLU A 177 15.76 12.32 11.46
N VAL A 178 14.80 11.43 11.72
CA VAL A 178 13.83 11.57 12.82
C VAL A 178 14.47 11.52 14.21
N ASN A 179 15.60 10.83 14.36
CA ASN A 179 16.30 10.68 15.64
C ASN A 179 17.50 11.65 15.78
N GLY A 180 17.76 12.49 14.78
CA GLY A 180 18.96 13.35 14.72
C GLY A 180 20.28 12.56 14.71
N ASN A 181 20.26 11.28 14.35
CA ASN A 181 21.45 10.43 14.35
C ASN A 181 22.31 10.71 13.12
N ASN A 182 23.64 10.74 13.31
CA ASN A 182 24.56 10.66 12.17
C ASN A 182 24.36 9.31 11.44
N ILE A 183 24.06 9.38 10.14
CA ILE A 183 23.80 8.19 9.33
C ILE A 183 25.10 7.37 9.20
N THR A 184 25.14 6.20 9.84
CA THR A 184 26.29 5.28 9.79
C THR A 184 25.87 3.90 9.29
N LYS A 185 26.85 3.09 8.86
CA LYS A 185 26.64 1.73 8.30
C LYS A 185 26.01 0.74 9.27
N ARG A 186 26.16 0.95 10.57
CA ARG A 186 25.77 -0.02 11.61
C ARG A 186 24.38 0.22 12.18
N ILE A 187 23.74 1.33 11.82
CA ILE A 187 22.42 1.67 12.33
C ILE A 187 21.39 0.66 11.80
N ARG A 188 20.58 0.11 12.72
CA ARG A 188 19.54 -0.86 12.38
C ARG A 188 18.25 -0.22 11.89
N PHE A 189 17.98 1.02 12.32
CA PHE A 189 16.78 1.76 11.94
C PHE A 189 17.16 3.19 11.57
N LEU A 190 16.81 3.60 10.36
CA LEU A 190 16.93 4.97 9.88
C LEU A 190 15.54 5.45 9.47
N GLY A 191 15.14 6.64 9.91
CA GLY A 191 13.88 7.24 9.48
C GLY A 191 14.12 8.65 8.99
N VAL A 192 13.69 8.96 7.77
CA VAL A 192 13.75 10.33 7.23
C VAL A 192 12.34 10.86 7.07
N ARG A 193 12.11 12.06 7.61
CA ARG A 193 10.84 12.76 7.60
C ARG A 193 10.84 13.80 6.49
N PHE A 194 9.76 13.84 5.72
CA PHE A 194 9.42 14.94 4.82
C PHE A 194 8.32 15.76 5.49
N SER A 195 8.68 16.81 6.24
CA SER A 195 7.73 17.50 7.13
C SER A 195 6.62 18.22 6.37
N SER A 196 6.93 18.87 5.23
CA SER A 196 5.96 19.58 4.37
C SER A 196 4.84 18.69 3.83
N PHE A 197 5.13 17.39 3.66
CA PHE A 197 4.18 16.38 3.17
C PHE A 197 3.73 15.41 4.26
N ASN A 198 4.21 15.58 5.49
CA ASN A 198 3.82 14.76 6.63
C ASN A 198 4.00 13.24 6.41
N PHE A 199 5.04 12.79 5.70
CA PHE A 199 5.35 11.36 5.54
C PHE A 199 6.75 10.98 6.04
N THR A 200 7.00 9.69 6.15
CA THR A 200 8.33 9.13 6.48
C THR A 200 8.77 8.08 5.48
N VAL A 201 10.08 8.03 5.23
CA VAL A 201 10.76 6.98 4.47
C VAL A 201 11.77 6.33 5.39
N GLU A 202 11.55 5.07 5.72
CA GLU A 202 12.27 4.36 6.78
C GLU A 202 13.01 3.15 6.24
N PHE A 203 14.11 2.79 6.89
CA PHE A 203 14.90 1.60 6.61
C PHE A 203 15.10 0.79 7.89
N TYR A 204 14.75 -0.49 7.84
CA TYR A 204 15.06 -1.49 8.87
C TYR A 204 16.03 -2.52 8.33
N ARG A 205 17.19 -2.64 8.99
CA ARG A 205 18.19 -3.64 8.66
C ARG A 205 17.75 -5.02 9.16
N SER A 206 17.32 -5.87 8.24
CA SER A 206 17.02 -7.28 8.45
C SER A 206 17.60 -8.09 7.30
N VAL A 207 18.89 -8.43 7.41
CA VAL A 207 19.66 -9.06 6.31
C VAL A 207 19.01 -10.33 5.79
N PHE A 208 18.41 -11.13 6.68
CA PHE A 208 17.76 -12.38 6.34
C PHE A 208 16.23 -12.31 6.43
N LEU A 209 15.66 -11.14 6.73
CA LEU A 209 14.23 -10.91 7.01
C LEU A 209 13.68 -11.66 8.25
N VAL A 210 14.35 -12.72 8.71
CA VAL A 210 14.01 -13.51 9.90
C VAL A 210 14.92 -13.19 11.09
N GLN A 211 14.52 -13.64 12.28
CA GLN A 211 15.38 -13.57 13.47
C GLN A 211 16.62 -14.47 13.28
N PRO A 212 17.83 -13.95 13.51
CA PRO A 212 19.02 -14.79 13.59
C PRO A 212 18.88 -15.79 14.74
N GLY A 213 19.20 -17.06 14.47
CA GLY A 213 19.28 -18.12 15.49
C GLY A 213 20.53 -18.03 16.35
#